data_AF-A0AAU2ERD2-F1
#
_entry.id   AF-A0AAU2ERD2-F1
#
_cell.length_a   1.000
_cell.length_b   1.000
_cell.length_c   1.000
_cell.angle_alpha   90.00
_cell.angle_beta   90.00
_cell.angle_gamma   90.00
#
_symmetry.space_group_name_H-M   'P 1'
#
loop_
_entity.id
_entity.type
_entity.pdbx_description
1 polymer ?
#
loop_
_entity_poly.entity_id
_entity_poly.type
_entity_poly.pdbx_seq_one_letter_code
_entity_poly.pdbx_strand_id
1 'polypeptide(L)'
;MRYAQGGGLTDAERAARERIRQQAVERFEGGEKSRDIAGALRVSVRSVERWGRQWREDGAAGVASKGSPGRPELSDAQITRLERELERGPLVHGWADQRWTLARVKTLIGRLFHVSYTVEGTWVLLKRHGWSWQQPARRAIERDDAAVELWKKETWPRVKASRRPAGPGSSLRTKPGSR
;
A
#
# COMPACT_ATOMS: atom_id res chain seq x y z
N MET A 1 10.45 -2.55 21.78
CA MET A 1 9.67 -3.39 20.84
C MET A 1 9.24 -2.52 19.67
N ARG A 2 9.90 -2.63 18.49
CA ARG A 2 9.63 -1.78 17.30
C ARG A 2 9.87 -2.60 16.03
N TYR A 3 8.82 -3.12 15.42
CA TYR A 3 8.84 -3.49 14.00
C TYR A 3 8.17 -2.36 13.22
N ALA A 4 8.94 -1.33 12.91
CA ALA A 4 8.54 -0.31 11.94
C ALA A 4 9.39 -0.56 10.68
N GLN A 5 8.83 -1.34 9.76
CA GLN A 5 9.13 -1.46 8.32
C GLN A 5 8.81 -2.90 7.89
N GLY A 6 7.60 -3.09 7.38
CA GLY A 6 7.21 -4.30 6.64
C GLY A 6 7.88 -4.35 5.27
N GLY A 7 9.21 -4.28 5.23
CA GLY A 7 9.96 -4.34 3.98
C GLY A 7 10.22 -5.79 3.62
N GLY A 8 9.91 -6.21 2.40
CA GLY A 8 10.21 -7.57 1.89
C GLY A 8 8.99 -8.40 1.55
N LEU A 9 7.80 -7.82 1.67
CA LEU A 9 6.58 -8.41 1.16
C LEU A 9 6.51 -8.30 -0.36
N THR A 10 7.02 -7.20 -0.93
CA THR A 10 7.03 -6.97 -2.38
C THR A 10 8.24 -7.65 -3.05
N ASP A 11 8.08 -8.01 -4.31
CA ASP A 11 9.15 -8.65 -5.08
C ASP A 11 10.29 -7.68 -5.41
N ALA A 12 9.99 -6.39 -5.59
CA ALA A 12 11.00 -5.36 -5.79
C ALA A 12 11.93 -5.20 -4.58
N GLU A 13 11.38 -5.15 -3.36
CA GLU A 13 12.18 -5.07 -2.13
C GLU A 13 12.98 -6.36 -1.87
N ARG A 14 12.42 -7.51 -2.27
CA ARG A 14 13.13 -8.79 -2.22
C ARG A 14 14.33 -8.79 -3.16
N ALA A 15 14.13 -8.41 -4.42
CA ALA A 15 15.19 -8.28 -5.41
C ALA A 15 16.27 -7.27 -4.97
N ALA A 16 15.86 -6.16 -4.35
CA ALA A 16 16.80 -5.20 -3.79
C ALA A 16 17.70 -5.81 -2.71
N ARG A 17 17.14 -6.60 -1.79
CA ARG A 17 17.94 -7.32 -0.77
C ARG A 17 18.82 -8.40 -1.38
N GLU A 18 18.34 -9.05 -2.43
CA GLU A 18 19.12 -10.05 -3.13
C GLU A 18 20.36 -9.46 -3.79
N ARG A 19 20.23 -8.30 -4.42
CA ARG A 19 21.37 -7.55 -4.95
C ARG A 19 22.40 -7.20 -3.88
N ILE A 20 21.94 -6.80 -2.68
CA ILE A 20 22.86 -6.51 -1.56
C ILE A 20 23.62 -7.78 -1.14
N ARG A 21 22.96 -8.94 -1.13
CA ARG A 21 23.63 -10.23 -0.83
C ARG A 21 24.66 -10.61 -1.88
N GLN A 22 24.33 -10.43 -3.15
CA GLN A 22 25.26 -10.68 -4.26
C GLN A 22 26.49 -9.76 -4.20
N GLN A 23 26.30 -8.47 -3.94
CA GLN A 23 27.41 -7.53 -3.73
C GLN A 23 28.29 -7.91 -2.52
N ALA A 24 27.72 -8.50 -1.48
CA ALA A 24 28.51 -9.00 -0.36
C ALA A 24 29.39 -10.19 -0.79
N VAL A 25 28.87 -11.09 -1.64
CA VAL A 25 29.63 -12.21 -2.21
C VAL A 25 30.79 -11.72 -3.07
N GLU A 26 30.54 -10.78 -3.98
CA GLU A 26 31.59 -10.17 -4.83
C GLU A 26 32.73 -9.57 -3.98
N ARG A 27 32.40 -8.90 -2.87
CA ARG A 27 33.40 -8.35 -1.95
C ARG A 27 34.14 -9.40 -1.14
N PHE A 28 33.48 -10.51 -0.79
CA PHE A 28 34.15 -11.65 -0.16
C PHE A 28 35.14 -12.31 -1.13
N GLU A 29 34.79 -12.45 -2.41
CA GLU A 29 35.69 -12.93 -3.46
C GLU A 29 36.89 -12.00 -3.65
N GLY A 30 36.69 -10.69 -3.47
CA GLY A 30 37.76 -9.68 -3.42
C GLY A 30 38.59 -9.67 -2.13
N GLY A 31 38.29 -10.53 -1.15
CA GLY A 31 39.04 -10.65 0.10
C GLY A 31 38.76 -9.56 1.15
N GLU A 32 37.69 -8.77 1.00
CA GLU A 32 37.30 -7.76 1.97
C GLU A 32 36.83 -8.38 3.31
N LYS A 33 37.08 -7.69 4.42
CA LYS A 33 36.65 -8.14 5.76
C LYS A 33 35.18 -7.79 6.00
N SER A 34 34.48 -8.63 6.77
CA SER A 34 33.04 -8.45 7.07
C SER A 34 32.66 -7.06 7.62
N ARG A 35 33.53 -6.39 8.37
CA ARG A 35 33.28 -5.04 8.89
C ARG A 35 33.28 -3.98 7.79
N ASP A 36 34.21 -4.08 6.84
CA ASP A 36 34.34 -3.14 5.73
C ASP A 36 33.16 -3.31 4.77
N ILE A 37 32.81 -4.57 4.46
CA ILE A 37 31.63 -4.92 3.67
C ILE A 37 30.34 -4.40 4.32
N ALA A 38 30.19 -4.59 5.63
CA ALA A 38 29.01 -4.11 6.36
C ALA A 38 28.86 -2.57 6.31
N GLY A 39 29.97 -1.84 6.45
CA GLY A 39 30.02 -0.40 6.31
C GLY A 39 29.64 0.05 4.89
N ALA A 40 30.23 -0.58 3.87
CA ALA A 40 29.97 -0.26 2.47
C ALA A 40 28.51 -0.52 2.05
N LEU A 41 27.95 -1.66 2.47
CA LEU A 41 26.59 -2.07 2.12
C LEU A 41 25.51 -1.53 3.09
N ARG A 42 25.92 -0.79 4.13
CA ARG A 42 25.02 -0.25 5.18
C ARG A 42 24.12 -1.31 5.83
N VAL A 43 24.67 -2.50 6.06
CA VAL A 43 23.99 -3.61 6.74
C VAL A 43 24.71 -3.97 8.04
N SER A 44 24.05 -4.70 8.93
CA SER A 44 24.70 -5.15 10.17
C SER A 44 25.84 -6.12 9.89
N VAL A 45 26.94 -6.01 10.64
CA VAL A 45 28.09 -6.95 10.60
C VAL A 45 27.63 -8.40 10.75
N ARG A 46 26.70 -8.66 11.68
CA ARG A 46 26.13 -10.00 11.91
C ARG A 46 25.46 -10.62 10.67
N SER A 47 24.83 -9.79 9.83
CA SER A 47 24.23 -10.28 8.58
C SER A 47 25.30 -10.67 7.57
N VAL A 48 26.35 -9.85 7.45
CA VAL A 48 27.50 -10.12 6.59
C VAL A 48 28.25 -11.36 7.05
N GLU A 49 28.50 -11.54 8.35
CA GLU A 49 29.13 -12.74 8.89
C GLU A 49 28.32 -14.01 8.59
N ARG A 50 26.99 -13.94 8.70
CA ARG A 50 26.10 -15.04 8.32
C ARG A 50 26.25 -15.37 6.83
N TRP A 51 26.20 -14.37 5.97
CA TRP A 51 26.39 -14.55 4.52
C TRP A 51 27.77 -15.11 4.20
N GLY A 52 28.82 -14.63 4.85
CA GLY A 52 30.18 -15.15 4.68
C GLY A 52 30.32 -16.61 5.13
N ARG A 53 29.59 -17.03 6.17
CA ARG A 53 29.53 -18.45 6.55
C ARG A 53 28.84 -19.29 5.47
N GLN A 54 27.66 -18.86 5.02
CA GLN A 54 26.91 -19.55 3.96
C GLN A 54 27.70 -19.61 2.65
N TRP A 55 28.43 -18.55 2.31
CA TRP A 55 29.29 -18.51 1.14
C TRP A 55 30.45 -19.51 1.23
N ARG A 56 31.08 -19.67 2.40
CA ARG A 56 32.13 -20.66 2.59
C ARG A 56 31.61 -22.11 2.57
N GLU A 57 30.38 -22.32 3.04
CA GLU A 57 29.74 -23.65 3.10
C GLU A 57 29.21 -24.08 1.73
N ASP A 58 28.49 -23.19 1.04
CA ASP A 58 27.64 -23.51 -0.12
C ASP A 58 27.92 -22.61 -1.35
N GLY A 59 28.99 -21.82 -1.33
CA GLY A 59 29.33 -20.87 -2.40
C GLY A 59 28.32 -19.72 -2.56
N ALA A 60 28.36 -19.04 -3.71
CA ALA A 60 27.46 -17.93 -4.00
C ALA A 60 25.97 -18.32 -3.91
N ALA A 61 25.63 -19.54 -4.29
CA ALA A 61 24.27 -20.08 -4.21
C ALA A 61 23.74 -20.18 -2.77
N GLY A 62 24.61 -20.41 -1.78
CA GLY A 62 24.25 -20.46 -0.36
C GLY A 62 23.74 -19.14 0.22
N VAL A 63 24.18 -18.03 -0.36
CA VAL A 63 23.81 -16.68 0.07
C VAL A 63 22.52 -16.19 -0.61
N ALA A 64 22.12 -16.84 -1.70
CA ALA A 64 20.94 -16.47 -2.46
C ALA A 64 19.64 -16.57 -1.64
N SER A 65 18.68 -15.71 -1.93
CA SER A 65 17.36 -15.73 -1.30
C SER A 65 16.65 -17.04 -1.62
N LYS A 66 16.21 -17.76 -0.59
CA LYS A 66 15.34 -18.96 -0.71
C LYS A 66 13.89 -18.65 -1.11
N GLY A 67 13.64 -17.50 -1.72
CA GLY A 67 12.29 -16.99 -2.00
C GLY A 67 11.47 -16.57 -0.77
N SER A 68 10.18 -16.33 -0.97
CA SER A 68 9.23 -16.11 0.13
C SER A 68 8.91 -17.44 0.79
N PRO A 69 8.74 -17.51 2.11
CA PRO A 69 8.00 -18.62 2.70
C PRO A 69 6.59 -18.62 2.11
N GLY A 70 6.20 -19.74 1.51
CA GLY A 70 4.89 -19.97 0.88
C GLY A 70 4.80 -19.60 -0.61
N ARG A 71 4.18 -20.49 -1.39
CA ARG A 71 3.80 -20.24 -2.79
C ARG A 71 2.60 -19.28 -2.81
N PRO A 72 2.59 -18.21 -3.62
CA PRO A 72 1.38 -17.42 -3.81
C PRO A 72 0.28 -18.33 -4.41
N GLU A 73 -0.91 -18.35 -3.79
CA GLU A 73 -2.01 -19.22 -4.23
C GLU A 73 -2.67 -18.71 -5.53
N LEU A 74 -2.49 -17.42 -5.85
CA LEU A 74 -2.91 -16.81 -7.11
C LEU A 74 -1.71 -16.62 -8.04
N SER A 75 -1.90 -16.95 -9.32
CA SER A 75 -1.00 -16.62 -10.42
C SER A 75 -1.08 -15.14 -10.80
N ASP A 76 -0.06 -14.60 -11.46
CA ASP A 76 -0.03 -13.21 -11.92
C ASP A 76 -1.24 -12.86 -12.81
N ALA A 77 -1.69 -13.79 -13.65
CA ALA A 77 -2.89 -13.60 -14.47
C ALA A 77 -4.17 -13.48 -13.63
N GLN A 78 -4.28 -14.25 -12.54
CA GLN A 78 -5.41 -14.15 -11.59
C GLN A 78 -5.32 -12.84 -10.80
N ILE A 79 -4.12 -12.38 -10.45
CA ILE A 79 -3.89 -11.08 -9.81
C ILE A 79 -4.37 -9.94 -10.71
N THR A 80 -3.94 -9.90 -11.98
CA THR A 80 -4.40 -8.87 -12.92
C THR A 80 -5.92 -8.92 -13.14
N ARG A 81 -6.51 -10.12 -13.13
CA ARG A 81 -7.98 -10.24 -13.20
C ARG A 81 -8.64 -9.71 -11.92
N LEU A 82 -8.09 -9.99 -10.74
CA LEU A 82 -8.60 -9.48 -9.48
C LEU A 82 -8.57 -7.96 -9.44
N GLU A 83 -7.50 -7.32 -9.94
CA GLU A 83 -7.40 -5.85 -10.04
C GLU A 83 -8.55 -5.25 -10.81
N ARG A 84 -8.80 -5.74 -12.02
CA ARG A 84 -9.91 -5.26 -12.86
C ARG A 84 -11.26 -5.42 -12.15
N GLU A 85 -11.47 -6.53 -11.44
CA GLU A 85 -12.72 -6.75 -10.71
C GLU A 85 -12.86 -5.86 -9.47
N LEU A 86 -11.75 -5.52 -8.79
CA LEU A 86 -11.74 -4.56 -7.69
C LEU A 86 -12.03 -3.13 -8.19
N GLU A 87 -11.53 -2.76 -9.38
CA GLU A 87 -11.78 -1.46 -10.02
C GLU A 87 -13.25 -1.26 -10.41
N ARG A 88 -13.93 -2.32 -10.85
CA ARG A 88 -15.39 -2.30 -11.11
C ARG A 88 -16.22 -1.99 -9.87
N GLY A 89 -15.64 -2.16 -8.69
CA GLY A 89 -16.23 -1.80 -7.41
C GLY A 89 -17.17 -2.86 -6.83
N PRO A 90 -17.48 -2.79 -5.53
CA PRO A 90 -18.24 -3.83 -4.85
C PRO A 90 -19.71 -3.94 -5.29
N LEU A 91 -20.32 -2.85 -5.78
CA LEU A 91 -21.71 -2.87 -6.23
C LEU A 91 -21.93 -3.88 -7.36
N VAL A 92 -21.00 -3.96 -8.30
CA VAL A 92 -21.05 -4.91 -9.44
C VAL A 92 -21.06 -6.36 -8.97
N HIS A 93 -20.49 -6.63 -7.80
CA HIS A 93 -20.39 -7.95 -7.19
C HIS A 93 -21.47 -8.24 -6.14
N GLY A 94 -22.50 -7.39 -6.07
CA GLY A 94 -23.70 -7.58 -5.26
C GLY A 94 -23.61 -7.09 -3.81
N TRP A 95 -22.64 -6.24 -3.48
CA TRP A 95 -22.61 -5.57 -2.17
C TRP A 95 -23.44 -4.28 -2.19
N ALA A 96 -23.99 -3.88 -1.04
CA ALA A 96 -24.90 -2.73 -0.93
C ALA A 96 -24.19 -1.36 -0.91
N ASP A 97 -22.87 -1.32 -0.79
CA ASP A 97 -22.09 -0.09 -0.69
C ASP A 97 -20.77 -0.19 -1.47
N GLN A 98 -20.11 0.95 -1.71
CA GLN A 98 -18.88 1.05 -2.52
C GLN A 98 -17.58 0.72 -1.76
N ARG A 99 -17.64 0.15 -0.55
CA ARG A 99 -16.46 -0.12 0.28
C ARG A 99 -15.89 -1.52 0.04
N TRP A 100 -14.62 -1.59 -0.33
CA TRP A 100 -13.86 -2.84 -0.21
C TRP A 100 -13.40 -3.04 1.23
N THR A 101 -13.74 -4.19 1.81
CA THR A 101 -13.17 -4.68 3.08
C THR A 101 -12.36 -5.94 2.80
N LEU A 102 -11.40 -6.27 3.66
CA LEU A 102 -10.60 -7.50 3.49
C LEU A 102 -11.49 -8.75 3.38
N ALA A 103 -12.57 -8.81 4.16
CA ALA A 103 -13.54 -9.90 4.08
C ALA A 103 -14.25 -9.97 2.71
N ARG A 104 -14.61 -8.82 2.12
CA ARG A 104 -15.23 -8.78 0.78
C ARG A 104 -14.24 -9.16 -0.31
N VAL A 105 -12.99 -8.70 -0.22
CA VAL A 105 -11.92 -9.11 -1.14
C VAL A 105 -11.67 -10.62 -1.04
N LYS A 106 -11.57 -11.17 0.18
CA LYS A 106 -11.49 -12.62 0.41
C LYS A 106 -12.64 -13.36 -0.29
N THR A 107 -13.88 -12.91 -0.07
CA THR A 107 -15.06 -13.53 -0.69
C THR A 107 -15.02 -13.43 -2.22
N LEU A 108 -14.57 -12.29 -2.77
CA LEU A 108 -14.40 -12.11 -4.20
C LEU A 108 -13.37 -13.09 -4.79
N ILE A 109 -12.22 -13.24 -4.12
CA ILE A 109 -11.18 -14.21 -4.51
C ILE A 109 -11.76 -15.63 -4.55
N GLY A 110 -12.50 -16.03 -3.52
CA GLY A 110 -13.15 -17.34 -3.47
C GLY A 110 -14.16 -17.54 -4.60
N ARG A 111 -14.93 -16.51 -4.96
CA ARG A 111 -15.91 -16.56 -6.07
C ARG A 111 -15.25 -16.63 -7.45
N LEU A 112 -14.16 -15.90 -7.67
CA LEU A 112 -13.51 -15.81 -8.98
C LEU A 112 -12.58 -16.98 -9.27
N PHE A 113 -11.92 -17.52 -8.25
CA PHE A 113 -10.79 -18.44 -8.43
C PHE A 113 -10.93 -19.75 -7.65
N HIS A 114 -11.95 -19.90 -6.81
CA HIS A 114 -12.12 -21.07 -5.92
C HIS A 114 -10.93 -21.30 -4.96
N VAL A 115 -10.23 -20.22 -4.63
CA VAL A 115 -9.10 -20.20 -3.69
C VAL A 115 -9.53 -19.55 -2.38
N SER A 116 -9.17 -20.15 -1.25
CA SER A 116 -9.58 -19.69 0.08
C SER A 116 -8.44 -19.04 0.84
N TYR A 117 -8.50 -17.72 1.02
CA TYR A 117 -7.57 -16.99 1.88
C TYR A 117 -8.09 -16.80 3.31
N THR A 118 -7.18 -16.66 4.28
CA THR A 118 -7.50 -16.01 5.56
C THR A 118 -7.62 -14.49 5.38
N VAL A 119 -8.19 -13.77 6.34
CA VAL A 119 -8.31 -12.31 6.26
C VAL A 119 -6.92 -11.66 6.28
N GLU A 120 -6.03 -12.19 7.12
CA GLU A 120 -4.62 -11.82 7.22
C GLU A 120 -3.88 -12.14 5.93
N GLY A 121 -4.10 -13.33 5.36
CA GLY A 121 -3.50 -13.73 4.08
C GLY A 121 -3.94 -12.83 2.93
N THR A 122 -5.20 -12.39 2.94
CA THR A 122 -5.74 -11.41 1.99
C THR A 122 -5.01 -10.08 2.13
N TRP A 123 -4.78 -9.60 3.36
CA TRP A 123 -4.02 -8.37 3.59
C TRP A 123 -2.56 -8.47 3.12
N VAL A 124 -1.89 -9.60 3.39
CA VAL A 124 -0.52 -9.87 2.95
C VAL A 124 -0.43 -9.91 1.43
N LEU A 125 -1.39 -10.59 0.78
CA LEU A 125 -1.53 -10.60 -0.67
C LEU A 125 -1.64 -9.18 -1.21
N LEU A 126 -2.54 -8.38 -0.62
CA LEU A 126 -2.77 -7.03 -1.12
C LEU A 126 -1.52 -6.14 -0.99
N LYS A 127 -0.83 -6.24 0.15
CA LYS A 127 0.44 -5.54 0.40
C LYS A 127 1.53 -5.93 -0.59
N ARG A 128 1.65 -7.22 -0.94
CA ARG A 128 2.65 -7.72 -1.89
C ARG A 128 2.51 -7.09 -3.27
N HIS A 129 1.27 -6.93 -3.74
CA HIS A 129 0.95 -6.33 -5.04
C HIS A 129 0.80 -4.79 -4.98
N GLY A 130 1.20 -4.16 -3.87
CA GLY A 130 1.23 -2.70 -3.77
C GLY A 130 -0.14 -2.04 -3.61
N TRP A 131 -1.22 -2.81 -3.41
CA TRP A 131 -2.52 -2.23 -3.15
C TRP A 131 -2.55 -1.63 -1.74
N SER A 132 -2.72 -0.31 -1.70
CA SER A 132 -3.00 0.43 -0.49
C SER A 132 -4.50 0.56 -0.30
N TRP A 133 -4.91 0.75 0.96
CA TRP A 133 -6.29 1.13 1.25
C TRP A 133 -6.58 2.48 0.58
N GLN A 134 -7.34 2.46 -0.51
CA GLN A 134 -7.85 3.66 -1.15
C GLN A 134 -9.16 4.01 -0.45
N GLN A 135 -9.14 5.07 0.37
CA GLN A 135 -10.36 5.59 0.96
C GLN A 135 -11.27 6.05 -0.19
N PRO A 136 -12.47 5.46 -0.38
CA PRO A 136 -13.40 6.01 -1.36
C PRO A 136 -13.66 7.46 -0.98
N ALA A 137 -13.49 8.38 -1.93
CA ALA A 137 -13.95 9.75 -1.73
C ALA A 137 -15.43 9.67 -1.31
N ARG A 138 -15.80 10.34 -0.22
CA ARG A 138 -17.21 10.38 0.24
C ARG A 138 -18.04 11.05 -0.86
N ARG A 139 -18.63 10.26 -1.75
CA ARG A 139 -19.52 10.69 -2.82
C ARG A 139 -20.91 10.15 -2.51
N ALA A 140 -21.92 10.99 -2.66
CA ALA A 140 -23.31 10.57 -2.56
C ALA A 140 -23.59 9.52 -3.66
N ILE A 141 -24.38 8.49 -3.34
CA ILE A 141 -24.74 7.41 -4.27
C ILE A 141 -25.56 7.98 -5.45
N GLU A 142 -26.35 9.02 -5.21
CA GLU A 142 -27.19 9.72 -6.19
C GLU A 142 -26.40 10.72 -7.06
N ARG A 143 -25.08 10.80 -6.91
CA ARG A 143 -24.28 11.79 -7.64
C ARG A 143 -24.29 11.51 -9.13
N ASP A 144 -24.89 12.43 -9.87
CA ASP A 144 -24.77 12.53 -11.33
C ASP A 144 -23.60 13.45 -11.69
N ASP A 145 -22.53 12.88 -12.26
CA ASP A 145 -21.34 13.64 -12.64
C ASP A 145 -21.62 14.62 -13.79
N ALA A 146 -22.58 14.34 -14.69
CA ALA A 146 -22.99 15.26 -15.74
C ALA A 146 -23.75 16.47 -15.15
N ALA A 147 -24.65 16.22 -14.19
CA ALA A 147 -25.36 17.28 -13.48
C ALA A 147 -24.40 18.14 -12.63
N VAL A 148 -23.38 17.55 -12.02
CA VAL A 148 -22.34 18.28 -11.28
C VAL A 148 -21.53 19.20 -12.20
N GLU A 149 -21.10 18.70 -13.37
CA GLU A 149 -20.34 19.52 -14.33
C GLU A 149 -21.19 20.64 -14.94
N LEU A 150 -22.47 20.37 -15.22
CA LEU A 150 -23.42 21.39 -15.66
C LEU A 150 -23.61 22.47 -14.59
N TRP A 151 -23.83 22.07 -13.34
CA TRP A 151 -24.01 23.00 -12.22
C TRP A 151 -22.77 23.87 -11.98
N LYS A 152 -21.56 23.31 -12.09
CA LYS A 152 -20.31 24.08 -11.99
C LYS A 152 -20.16 25.11 -13.10
N LYS A 153 -20.57 24.78 -14.32
CA LYS A 153 -20.46 25.68 -15.47
C LYS A 153 -21.51 26.79 -15.44
N GLU A 154 -22.75 26.45 -15.12
CA GLU A 154 -23.89 27.36 -15.31
C GLU A 154 -24.37 28.02 -14.02
N THR A 155 -24.43 27.27 -12.92
CA THR A 155 -25.05 27.73 -11.66
C THR A 155 -24.04 28.37 -10.73
N TRP A 156 -22.83 27.79 -10.64
CA TRP A 156 -21.79 28.29 -9.73
C TRP A 156 -21.38 29.76 -9.97
N PRO A 157 -21.18 30.23 -11.22
CA PRO A 157 -20.86 31.65 -11.46
C PRO A 157 -21.95 32.60 -10.95
N ARG A 158 -23.23 32.20 -11.08
CA ARG A 158 -24.40 32.99 -10.65
C ARG A 158 -24.50 33.08 -9.13
N VAL A 159 -24.28 31.96 -8.44
CA VAL A 159 -24.29 31.90 -6.96
C VAL A 159 -23.07 32.59 -6.34
N LYS A 160 -21.90 32.52 -7.00
CA LYS A 160 -20.68 33.18 -6.51
C LYS A 160 -20.77 34.70 -6.57
N ALA A 161 -21.43 35.25 -7.60
CA ALA A 161 -21.62 36.69 -7.76
C ALA A 161 -22.60 37.29 -6.73
N SER A 162 -23.56 36.50 -6.24
CA SER A 162 -24.53 36.95 -5.23
C SER A 162 -23.95 36.90 -3.81
N ARG A 163 -22.91 37.70 -3.54
CA ARG A 163 -22.58 38.07 -2.16
C ARG A 163 -22.75 39.57 -2.02
N ARG A 164 -23.86 39.97 -1.40
CA ARG A 164 -23.96 41.29 -0.78
C ARG A 164 -22.77 41.42 0.19
N PRO A 165 -21.96 42.50 0.15
CA PRO A 165 -20.94 42.71 1.15
C PRO A 165 -21.60 42.62 2.54
N ALA A 166 -21.05 41.79 3.43
CA ALA A 166 -21.48 41.81 4.81
C ALA A 166 -21.16 43.21 5.35
N GLY A 167 -22.19 44.00 5.61
CA GLY A 167 -22.02 45.27 6.31
C GLY A 167 -21.41 45.01 7.69
N PRO A 168 -20.63 45.95 8.25
CA PRO A 168 -20.01 45.75 9.56
C PRO A 168 -21.07 45.42 10.61
N GLY A 169 -21.01 44.21 11.19
CA GLY A 169 -21.86 43.83 12.31
C GLY A 169 -21.47 44.63 13.55
N SER A 170 -22.34 45.53 14.00
CA SER A 170 -22.16 46.24 15.28
C SER A 170 -22.34 45.25 16.42
N SER A 171 -21.27 45.01 17.20
CA SER A 171 -21.36 44.29 18.48
C SER A 171 -21.26 45.30 19.62
N LEU A 172 -22.41 45.82 20.07
CA LEU A 172 -22.46 46.58 21.32
C LEU A 172 -22.31 45.62 22.50
N ARG A 173 -21.23 45.81 23.25
CA ARG A 173 -20.90 45.06 24.47
C ARG A 173 -21.83 45.55 25.58
N THR A 174 -22.87 44.79 25.91
CA THR A 174 -23.74 45.07 27.06
C THR A 174 -22.96 44.83 28.36
N LYS A 175 -22.76 45.87 29.17
CA LYS A 175 -22.29 45.74 30.56
C LYS A 175 -23.49 45.32 31.43
N PRO A 176 -23.38 44.31 32.31
CA PRO A 176 -24.41 44.07 33.31
C PRO A 176 -24.32 45.18 34.38
N GLY A 177 -25.47 45.77 34.71
CA GLY A 177 -25.60 46.80 35.74
C GLY A 177 -25.34 46.24 37.14
N SER A 178 -24.57 46.98 37.94
CA SER A 178 -24.37 46.73 39.36
C SER A 178 -25.69 46.75 40.12
N ARG A 179 -25.88 45.79 41.02
CA ARG A 179 -26.59 45.94 42.29
C ARG A 179 -25.75 45.30 43.38
#